data_AF-A0A497N3H4-F1
#
_entry.id   AF-A0A497N3H4-F1
#
_cell.length_a   1.000
_cell.length_b   1.000
_cell.length_c   1.000
_cell.angle_alpha   90.00
_cell.angle_beta   90.00
_cell.angle_gamma   90.00
#
_symmetry.space_group_name_H-M   'P 1'
#
loop_
_entity.id
_entity.type
_entity.pdbx_description
1 polymer ?
#
loop_
_entity_poly.entity_id
_entity_poly.type
_entity_poly.pdbx_seq_one_letter_code
_entity_poly.pdbx_strand_id
1 'polypeptide(L)'
;MWFSVRSRCSRFFELASPEAFNTQKLTFEPSVKIGGRKKLTVAFRYLGISFFELTTGNGTKILIDPCITKNTLCPITIDDVIDVDLILVTHGAPDHMGDALEIQKKTGATLVSDAAVKAHAIRMGVDKDKVIS
;
A
#
# COMPACT_ATOMS: atom_id res chain seq x y z
N MET A 1 -27.65 -44.02 -10.12
CA MET A 1 -27.43 -43.54 -8.74
C MET A 1 -25.96 -43.23 -8.60
N TRP A 2 -25.57 -41.95 -8.63
CA TRP A 2 -24.30 -41.39 -8.11
C TRP A 2 -24.45 -39.86 -8.18
N PHE A 3 -24.41 -39.21 -7.02
CA PHE A 3 -24.45 -37.76 -6.87
C PHE A 3 -23.04 -37.19 -7.13
N SER A 4 -22.95 -36.05 -7.80
CA SER A 4 -21.73 -35.22 -7.79
C SER A 4 -22.09 -33.77 -7.48
N VAL A 5 -21.42 -33.25 -6.46
CA VAL A 5 -21.61 -31.96 -5.82
C VAL A 5 -21.18 -30.83 -6.77
N ARG A 6 -22.08 -29.89 -7.06
CA ARG A 6 -21.74 -28.65 -7.78
C ARG A 6 -21.06 -27.67 -6.83
N SER A 7 -19.73 -27.65 -6.81
CA SER A 7 -18.95 -26.49 -6.38
C SER A 7 -19.01 -25.43 -7.49
N ARG A 8 -19.82 -24.38 -7.29
CA ARG A 8 -19.77 -23.17 -8.12
C ARG A 8 -18.54 -22.36 -7.74
N CYS A 9 -17.39 -22.71 -8.30
CA CYS A 9 -16.30 -21.77 -8.48
C CYS A 9 -15.91 -21.82 -9.96
N SER A 10 -16.74 -21.19 -10.79
CA SER A 10 -16.45 -20.96 -12.19
C SER A 10 -16.27 -19.46 -12.38
N ARG A 11 -15.08 -18.96 -12.07
CA ARG A 11 -14.56 -17.80 -12.77
C ARG A 11 -13.37 -18.27 -13.59
N PHE A 12 -13.60 -18.24 -14.89
CA PHE A 12 -12.62 -18.39 -15.94
C PHE A 12 -11.39 -17.54 -15.59
N PHE A 13 -10.21 -18.14 -15.67
CA PHE A 13 -8.95 -17.41 -15.83
C PHE A 13 -8.97 -16.80 -17.23
N GLU A 14 -9.73 -15.72 -17.38
CA GLU A 14 -9.50 -14.75 -18.43
C GLU A 14 -8.17 -14.07 -18.08
N LEU A 15 -7.26 -13.97 -19.05
CA LEU A 15 -5.93 -13.38 -18.88
C LEU A 15 -6.10 -11.93 -18.40
N ALA A 16 -6.13 -11.77 -17.08
CA ALA A 16 -6.14 -10.51 -16.38
C ALA A 16 -4.98 -9.68 -16.92
N SER A 17 -5.27 -8.49 -17.44
CA SER A 17 -4.25 -7.49 -17.76
C SER A 17 -3.31 -7.32 -16.56
N PRO A 18 -2.05 -6.88 -16.74
CA PRO A 18 -1.15 -6.59 -15.64
C PRO A 18 -1.79 -5.72 -14.53
N GLU A 19 -2.73 -4.87 -14.92
CA GLU A 19 -3.53 -4.03 -14.01
C GLU A 19 -4.45 -4.81 -13.07
N ALA A 20 -5.00 -5.95 -13.52
CA ALA A 20 -5.97 -6.75 -12.77
C ALA A 20 -5.31 -7.65 -11.70
N PHE A 21 -4.00 -7.90 -11.79
CA PHE A 21 -3.23 -8.49 -10.67
C PHE A 21 -2.91 -7.47 -9.58
N ASN A 22 -2.75 -6.19 -9.95
CA ASN A 22 -2.21 -5.17 -9.06
C ASN A 22 -3.24 -4.49 -8.16
N THR A 23 -4.54 -4.80 -8.26
CA THR A 23 -5.57 -4.19 -7.39
C THR A 23 -6.54 -5.23 -6.87
N GLN A 24 -6.55 -5.44 -5.56
CA GLN A 24 -7.52 -6.30 -4.87
C GLN A 24 -8.28 -5.48 -3.83
N LYS A 25 -9.61 -5.47 -3.93
CA LYS A 25 -10.45 -4.86 -2.89
C LYS A 25 -10.80 -5.93 -1.85
N LEU A 26 -10.24 -5.78 -0.66
CA LEU A 26 -10.48 -6.67 0.46
C LEU A 26 -11.50 -6.04 1.42
N THR A 27 -12.45 -6.85 1.85
CA THR A 27 -13.50 -6.42 2.75
C THR A 27 -13.44 -7.29 3.99
N PHE A 28 -13.18 -6.69 5.14
CA PHE A 28 -13.05 -7.40 6.40
C PHE A 28 -14.31 -7.19 7.22
N GLU A 29 -15.01 -8.29 7.47
CA GLU A 29 -16.06 -8.35 8.48
C GLU A 29 -15.41 -8.76 9.82
N PRO A 30 -15.67 -8.05 10.92
CA PRO A 30 -15.12 -8.42 12.22
C PRO A 30 -15.48 -9.86 12.57
N SER A 31 -14.48 -10.71 12.83
CA SER A 31 -14.69 -12.12 13.20
C SER A 31 -15.42 -12.29 14.54
N VAL A 32 -15.45 -11.23 15.36
CA VAL A 32 -16.22 -11.16 16.60
C VAL A 32 -17.23 -10.02 16.49
N LYS A 33 -18.52 -10.33 16.63
CA LYS A 33 -19.60 -9.34 16.72
C LYS A 33 -19.55 -8.62 18.07
N ILE A 34 -18.56 -7.75 18.25
CA ILE A 34 -18.55 -6.76 19.33
C ILE A 34 -19.41 -5.60 18.82
N GLY A 35 -20.55 -5.38 19.48
CA GLY A 35 -21.61 -4.48 19.01
C GLY A 35 -21.10 -3.13 18.50
N GLY A 36 -21.55 -2.71 17.32
CA GLY A 36 -21.33 -1.38 16.76
C GLY A 36 -20.09 -1.17 15.88
N ARG A 37 -19.24 -2.18 15.64
CA ARG A 37 -18.09 -2.00 14.73
C ARG A 37 -18.54 -1.91 13.26
N LYS A 38 -18.27 -0.78 12.63
CA LYS A 38 -18.50 -0.58 11.19
C LYS A 38 -17.62 -1.54 10.39
N LYS A 39 -18.20 -2.04 9.29
CA LYS A 39 -17.49 -2.80 8.25
C LYS A 39 -16.28 -2.02 7.75
N LEU A 40 -15.10 -2.64 7.80
CA LEU A 40 -13.85 -2.05 7.31
C LEU A 40 -13.60 -2.56 5.90
N THR A 41 -13.46 -1.62 4.97
CA THR A 41 -13.08 -1.93 3.58
C THR A 41 -11.68 -1.38 3.36
N VAL A 42 -10.81 -2.16 2.75
CA VAL A 42 -9.46 -1.74 2.38
C VAL A 42 -9.22 -2.18 0.94
N ALA A 43 -8.97 -1.23 0.05
CA ALA A 43 -8.40 -1.52 -1.25
C ALA A 43 -6.88 -1.67 -1.08
N PHE A 44 -6.35 -2.71 -1.69
CA PHE A 44 -4.94 -3.07 -1.62
C PHE A 44 -4.39 -3.14 -3.05
N ARG A 45 -3.23 -2.53 -3.27
CA ARG A 45 -2.49 -2.66 -4.52
C ARG A 45 -1.08 -3.12 -4.24
N TYR A 46 -0.64 -4.11 -5.00
CA TYR A 46 0.77 -4.50 -5.06
C TYR A 46 1.37 -3.87 -6.31
N LEU A 47 2.43 -3.10 -6.15
CA LEU A 47 3.06 -2.31 -7.22
C LEU A 47 4.48 -2.81 -7.51
N GLY A 48 4.83 -4.01 -7.05
CA GLY A 48 6.10 -4.67 -7.29
C GLY A 48 7.10 -4.53 -6.15
N ILE A 49 8.05 -5.48 -6.08
CA ILE A 49 9.12 -5.56 -5.07
C ILE A 49 8.52 -5.56 -3.66
N SER A 50 8.63 -4.44 -2.94
CA SER A 50 8.14 -4.22 -1.59
C SER A 50 7.00 -3.20 -1.55
N PHE A 51 6.65 -2.60 -2.70
CA PHE A 51 5.76 -1.47 -2.76
C PHE A 51 4.28 -1.90 -2.73
N PHE A 52 3.60 -1.51 -1.66
CA PHE A 52 2.16 -1.64 -1.52
C PHE A 52 1.48 -0.29 -1.34
N GLU A 53 0.27 -0.17 -1.89
CA GLU A 53 -0.63 0.96 -1.64
C GLU A 53 -1.91 0.43 -1.00
N LEU A 54 -2.31 1.05 0.11
CA LEU A 54 -3.58 0.78 0.78
C LEU A 54 -4.47 2.01 0.71
N THR A 55 -5.74 1.81 0.39
CA THR A 55 -6.78 2.84 0.55
C THR A 55 -7.86 2.29 1.45
N THR A 56 -8.04 2.91 2.61
CA THR A 56 -9.09 2.54 3.55
C THR A 56 -10.47 3.04 3.08
N GLY A 57 -11.54 2.47 3.61
CA GLY A 57 -12.91 2.80 3.20
C GLY A 57 -13.35 4.24 3.48
N ASN A 58 -12.60 4.99 4.29
CA ASN A 58 -12.82 6.43 4.51
C ASN A 58 -11.92 7.32 3.63
N GLY A 59 -11.13 6.74 2.73
CA GLY A 59 -10.27 7.46 1.78
C GLY A 59 -8.81 7.61 2.21
N THR A 60 -8.42 7.20 3.42
CA THR A 60 -7.01 7.33 3.86
C THR A 60 -6.10 6.50 2.95
N LYS A 61 -5.10 7.13 2.32
CA LYS A 61 -4.10 6.50 1.45
C LYS A 61 -2.77 6.29 2.18
N ILE A 62 -2.29 5.06 2.13
CA ILE A 62 -1.06 4.63 2.80
C ILE A 62 -0.16 3.97 1.77
N LEU A 63 1.09 4.42 1.69
CA LEU A 63 2.13 3.74 0.92
C LEU A 63 3.03 2.96 1.88
N ILE A 64 3.39 1.74 1.50
CA ILE A 64 4.33 0.90 2.24
C ILE A 64 5.50 0.63 1.31
N ASP A 65 6.71 0.97 1.76
CA ASP A 65 7.96 0.79 1.04
C ASP A 65 7.91 1.28 -0.42
N PRO A 66 7.63 2.58 -0.65
CA PRO A 66 7.41 3.09 -2.00
C PRO A 66 8.69 3.02 -2.85
N CYS A 67 8.68 2.12 -3.84
CA CYS A 67 9.74 1.91 -4.81
C CYS A 67 9.15 1.95 -6.24
N ILE A 68 9.35 3.08 -6.93
CA ILE A 68 8.83 3.39 -8.27
C ILE A 68 9.98 3.46 -9.28
N THR A 69 10.95 4.38 -9.10
CA THR A 69 11.92 4.76 -10.15
C THR A 69 12.81 3.60 -10.64
N LYS A 70 13.06 2.59 -9.79
CA LYS A 70 13.88 1.41 -10.11
C LYS A 70 13.08 0.10 -10.14
N ASN A 71 11.76 0.21 -10.19
CA ASN A 71 10.86 -0.92 -10.15
C ASN A 71 10.20 -1.12 -11.51
N THR A 72 10.71 -2.08 -12.29
CA THR A 72 10.18 -2.41 -13.62
C THR A 72 8.77 -3.02 -13.60
N LEU A 73 8.28 -3.40 -12.42
CA LEU A 73 6.93 -3.92 -12.22
C LEU A 73 5.95 -2.82 -11.80
N CYS A 74 6.43 -1.61 -11.49
CA CYS A 74 5.58 -0.51 -11.06
C CYS A 74 4.88 0.10 -12.28
N PRO A 75 3.53 0.05 -12.35
CA PRO A 75 2.80 0.59 -13.49
C PRO A 75 2.54 2.10 -13.38
N ILE A 76 3.02 2.74 -12.31
CA ILE A 76 2.80 4.17 -12.05
C ILE A 76 4.13 4.92 -11.99
N THR A 77 4.05 6.23 -12.12
CA THR A 77 5.15 7.17 -11.95
C THR A 77 5.03 7.92 -10.63
N ILE A 78 6.09 8.63 -10.22
CA ILE A 78 6.05 9.51 -9.04
C ILE A 78 4.97 10.59 -9.22
N ASP A 79 4.72 11.06 -10.45
CA ASP A 79 3.73 12.09 -10.73
C ASP A 79 2.29 11.63 -10.43
N ASP A 80 2.01 10.34 -10.62
CA ASP A 80 0.71 9.73 -10.31
C ASP A 80 0.42 9.65 -8.80
N VAL A 81 1.45 9.79 -7.97
CA VAL A 81 1.30 9.74 -6.50
C VAL A 81 0.80 11.08 -5.98
N ILE A 82 -0.48 11.12 -5.61
CA ILE A 82 -1.17 12.29 -5.06
C ILE A 82 -2.00 11.92 -3.82
N ASP A 83 -2.19 12.89 -2.92
CA ASP A 83 -3.02 12.77 -1.71
C ASP A 83 -2.65 11.58 -0.83
N VAL A 84 -1.36 11.45 -0.47
CA VAL A 84 -0.87 10.41 0.44
C VAL A 84 -0.91 10.93 1.86
N ASP A 85 -1.55 10.19 2.77
CA ASP A 85 -1.64 10.57 4.18
C ASP A 85 -0.44 10.03 4.98
N LEU A 86 -0.01 8.81 4.64
CA LEU A 86 0.97 8.05 5.40
C LEU A 86 1.92 7.28 4.48
N ILE A 87 3.21 7.34 4.81
CA ILE A 87 4.26 6.53 4.19
C ILE A 87 4.89 5.68 5.29
N LEU A 88 4.88 4.37 5.11
CA LEU A 88 5.55 3.41 5.98
C LEU A 88 6.82 2.93 5.28
N VAL A 89 7.97 3.07 5.92
CA VAL A 89 9.25 2.51 5.44
C VAL A 89 9.77 1.52 6.46
N THR A 90 9.92 0.27 6.05
CA THR A 90 10.35 -0.82 6.93
C THR A 90 11.81 -0.67 7.36
N HIS A 91 12.70 -0.34 6.42
CA HIS A 91 14.12 -0.06 6.66
C HIS A 91 14.78 0.69 5.49
N GLY A 92 16.02 1.15 5.69
CA GLY A 92 16.74 2.04 4.76
C GLY A 92 17.35 1.41 3.50
N ALA A 93 16.88 0.23 3.06
CA ALA A 93 17.37 -0.37 1.82
C ALA A 93 16.74 0.32 0.59
N PRO A 94 17.45 0.48 -0.54
CA PRO A 94 16.95 1.20 -1.71
C PRO A 94 15.67 0.63 -2.32
N ASP A 95 15.48 -0.68 -2.21
CA ASP A 95 14.31 -1.41 -2.68
C ASP A 95 13.12 -1.34 -1.70
N HIS A 96 13.28 -0.68 -0.55
CA HIS A 96 12.22 -0.40 0.43
C HIS A 96 11.98 1.10 0.62
N MET A 97 13.04 1.86 0.89
CA MET A 97 12.98 3.29 1.07
C MET A 97 12.74 4.04 -0.25
N GLY A 98 13.20 3.48 -1.37
CA GLY A 98 12.94 3.94 -2.73
C GLY A 98 12.74 5.45 -2.89
N ASP A 99 11.54 5.83 -3.28
CA ASP A 99 11.12 7.20 -3.57
C ASP A 99 10.38 7.85 -2.37
N ALA A 100 10.44 7.24 -1.18
CA ALA A 100 9.68 7.65 0.01
C ALA A 100 9.89 9.11 0.37
N LEU A 101 11.15 9.60 0.37
CA LEU A 101 11.45 10.99 0.73
C LEU A 101 10.97 11.99 -0.32
N GLU A 102 11.02 11.61 -1.59
CA GLU A 102 10.51 12.45 -2.68
C GLU A 102 8.99 12.56 -2.59
N ILE A 103 8.30 11.44 -2.40
CA ILE A 103 6.85 11.41 -2.20
C ILE A 103 6.46 12.16 -0.93
N GLN A 104 7.21 12.00 0.17
CA GLN A 104 6.96 12.71 1.42
C GLN A 104 7.03 14.22 1.21
N LYS A 105 8.05 14.72 0.50
CA LYS A 105 8.19 16.15 0.21
C LYS A 105 7.10 16.66 -0.72
N LYS A 106 6.70 15.85 -1.72
CA LYS A 106 5.65 16.18 -2.67
C LYS A 106 4.26 16.28 -2.02
N THR A 107 3.97 15.39 -1.08
CA THR A 107 2.61 15.21 -0.53
C THR A 107 2.43 15.78 0.88
N GLY A 108 3.52 15.98 1.64
CA GLY A 108 3.47 16.35 3.05
C GLY A 108 2.98 15.22 3.97
N ALA A 109 2.96 13.97 3.46
CA ALA A 109 2.58 12.78 4.19
C ALA A 109 3.41 12.61 5.47
N THR A 110 2.82 11.95 6.46
CA THR A 110 3.57 11.51 7.64
C THR A 110 4.41 10.30 7.25
N LEU A 111 5.70 10.33 7.55
CA LEU A 111 6.60 9.20 7.38
C LEU A 111 6.71 8.44 8.70
N VAL A 112 6.51 7.13 8.68
CA VAL A 112 6.73 6.24 9.82
C VAL A 112 7.80 5.23 9.43
N SER A 113 8.82 5.10 10.25
CA SER A 113 9.96 4.23 9.94
C SER A 113 10.76 3.87 11.19
N ASP A 114 11.74 2.98 11.04
CA ASP A 114 12.77 2.79 12.06
C ASP A 114 13.56 4.09 12.36
N ALA A 115 14.33 4.07 13.45
CA ALA A 115 15.09 5.23 13.92
C ALA A 115 16.21 5.66 12.93
N ALA A 116 16.78 4.74 12.17
CA ALA A 116 17.84 5.03 11.21
C ALA A 116 17.28 5.77 9.97
N VAL A 117 16.17 5.28 9.44
CA VAL A 117 15.44 5.94 8.36
C VAL A 117 14.94 7.32 8.81
N LYS A 118 14.44 7.45 10.04
CA LYS A 118 14.03 8.75 10.59
C LYS A 118 15.18 9.74 10.66
N ALA A 119 16.34 9.32 11.19
CA ALA A 119 17.52 10.17 11.25
C ALA A 119 17.98 10.60 9.84
N HIS A 120 17.92 9.69 8.87
CA HIS A 120 18.21 10.00 7.47
C HIS A 120 17.20 10.98 6.86
N ALA A 121 15.90 10.77 7.06
CA ALA A 121 14.84 11.63 6.55
C ALA A 121 14.98 13.08 7.07
N ILE A 122 15.23 13.25 8.36
CA ILE A 122 15.48 14.56 8.97
C ILE A 122 16.72 15.22 8.36
N ARG A 123 17.81 14.46 8.17
CA ARG A 123 19.03 14.96 7.50
C ARG A 123 18.75 15.40 6.06
N MET A 124 17.82 14.76 5.38
CA MET A 124 17.38 15.07 4.02
C MET A 124 16.32 16.19 3.95
N GLY A 125 15.99 16.81 5.09
CA GLY A 125 15.12 17.99 5.16
C GLY A 125 13.65 17.70 5.39
N VAL A 126 13.28 16.48 5.79
CA VAL A 126 11.91 16.21 6.25
C VAL A 126 11.70 16.84 7.63
N ASP A 127 10.55 17.49 7.82
CA ASP A 127 10.16 18.06 9.11
C ASP A 127 10.10 16.96 10.19
N LYS A 128 10.67 17.24 11.36
CA LYS A 128 10.71 16.32 12.50
C LYS A 128 9.31 15.93 12.96
N ASP A 129 8.33 16.84 12.83
CA ASP A 129 6.94 16.60 13.20
C ASP A 129 6.19 15.72 12.18
N LYS A 130 6.83 15.49 11.02
CA LYS A 130 6.33 14.62 9.94
C LYS A 130 7.05 13.28 9.88
N VAL A 131 7.92 12.95 10.84
CA VAL A 131 8.59 11.63 10.91
C VAL A 131 8.47 10.99 12.29
N ILE A 132 7.83 9.82 12.33
CA ILE A 132 7.56 9.04 13.55
C ILE A 132 8.36 7.73 13.49
N SER A 133 8.87 7.30 14.64
CA SER A 133 9.50 5.98 14.84
C SER A 133 8.88 5.30 16.04
#